data_AF-A0AAD4BHM4-F1
#
_entry.id   AF-A0AAD4BHM4-F1
#
_cell.length_a   1.000
_cell.length_b   1.000
_cell.length_c   1.000
_cell.angle_alpha   90.00
_cell.angle_beta   90.00
_cell.angle_gamma   90.00
#
_symmetry.space_group_name_H-M   'P 1'
#
loop_
_entity.id
_entity.type
_entity.pdbx_description
1 polymer ?
#
loop_
_entity_poly.entity_id
_entity_poly.type
_entity_poly.pdbx_seq_one_letter_code
_entity_poly.pdbx_strand_id
1 'polypeptide(L)' 'MANLIRSAKSGNDWTQDDLQAYNIRVVFQDATSFFGGPLPQPTVNPEVLS' A
#
# COMPACT_ATOMS: atom_id res chain seq x y z
N MET A 1 -4.51 -0.63 -37.74
CA MET A 1 -5.00 0.02 -36.50
C MET A 1 -4.58 -0.86 -35.34
N ALA A 2 -3.76 -0.35 -34.42
CA ALA A 2 -3.26 -1.15 -33.30
C ALA A 2 -4.18 -0.98 -32.09
N ASN A 3 -4.69 -2.10 -31.54
CA ASN A 3 -5.39 -2.12 -30.26
C ASN A 3 -4.36 -2.05 -29.14
N LEU A 4 -3.97 -0.83 -28.75
CA LEU A 4 -3.08 -0.63 -27.61
C LEU A 4 -3.89 -0.76 -26.32
N ILE A 5 -3.82 -1.93 -25.69
CA ILE A 5 -4.35 -2.13 -24.34
C ILE A 5 -3.42 -1.38 -23.38
N ARG A 6 -3.93 -0.31 -22.76
CA ARG A 6 -3.22 0.37 -21.67
C ARG A 6 -3.45 -0.41 -20.38
N SER A 7 -2.54 -1.34 -20.09
CA SER A 7 -2.48 -1.98 -18.78
C SER A 7 -2.06 -0.97 -17.70
N ALA A 8 -2.55 -1.19 -16.48
CA ALA A 8 -2.04 -0.46 -15.34
C ALA A 8 -0.54 -0.72 -15.18
N LYS A 9 0.22 0.33 -14.88
CA LYS A 9 1.64 0.24 -14.57
C LYS A 9 1.83 -0.62 -13.32
N SER A 10 2.84 -1.50 -13.32
CA SER A 10 3.20 -2.27 -12.13
C SER A 10 3.48 -1.34 -10.96
N GLY A 11 3.00 -1.67 -9.75
CA GLY A 11 3.20 -0.83 -8.57
C GLY A 11 4.67 -0.50 -8.30
N ASN A 12 5.57 -1.44 -8.57
CA ASN A 12 7.01 -1.28 -8.40
C ASN A 12 7.66 -0.32 -9.42
N ASP A 13 6.98 -0.04 -10.53
CA ASP A 13 7.52 0.83 -11.58
C ASP A 13 7.09 2.30 -11.40
N TRP A 14 6.22 2.61 -10.43
CA TRP A 14 5.82 3.98 -10.13
C TRP A 14 6.98 4.78 -9.57
N THR A 15 7.24 5.95 -10.16
CA THR A 15 8.25 6.90 -9.69
C THR A 15 7.60 8.05 -8.93
N GLN A 16 8.42 8.86 -8.26
CA GLN A 16 7.96 10.10 -7.63
C GLN A 16 7.32 11.06 -8.65
N ASP A 17 7.87 11.12 -9.87
CA ASP A 17 7.35 11.96 -10.95
C ASP A 17 5.96 11.50 -11.40
N ASP A 18 5.74 10.18 -11.49
CA ASP A 18 4.41 9.63 -11.77
C ASP A 18 3.40 10.05 -10.70
N LEU A 19 3.77 9.91 -9.41
CA LEU A 19 2.90 10.30 -8.30
C LEU A 19 2.55 11.79 -8.36
N GLN A 20 3.51 12.65 -8.68
CA GLN A 20 3.27 14.09 -8.86
C GLN A 20 2.37 14.39 -10.05
N ALA A 21 2.60 13.74 -11.20
CA ALA A 21 1.79 13.93 -12.41
C ALA A 21 0.32 13.57 -12.19
N TYR A 22 0.05 12.56 -11.35
CA TYR A 22 -1.31 12.15 -10.96
C TYR A 22 -1.82 12.84 -9.68
N ASN A 23 -1.07 13.79 -9.10
CA ASN A 23 -1.40 14.47 -7.85
C ASN A 23 -1.69 13.50 -6.67
N ILE A 24 -0.96 12.39 -6.63
CA ILE A 24 -1.02 11.39 -5.56
C ILE A 24 -0.01 11.79 -4.46
N ARG A 25 -0.42 11.69 -3.21
CA ARG A 25 0.43 11.95 -2.04
C ARG A 25 0.54 10.71 -1.18
N VAL A 26 1.77 10.26 -0.95
CA VAL A 26 2.08 9.20 0.01
C VAL A 26 2.39 9.87 1.35
N VAL A 27 1.67 9.48 2.39
CA VAL A 27 1.81 10.04 3.74
C VAL A 27 2.10 8.90 4.70
N PHE A 28 3.15 9.05 5.50
CA PHE A 28 3.41 8.13 6.59
C PHE A 28 2.37 8.31 7.69
N GLN A 29 1.78 7.22 8.14
CA GLN A 29 0.81 7.22 9.22
C GLN A 29 1.15 6.12 10.22
N ASP A 30 1.10 6.44 11.51
CA ASP A 30 1.30 5.45 12.56
C ASP A 30 0.11 4.48 12.61
N ALA A 31 0.36 3.29 13.15
CA ALA A 31 -0.63 2.22 13.20
C ALA A 31 -1.90 2.64 13.97
N THR A 32 -1.76 3.39 15.07
CA THR A 32 -2.91 3.78 15.88
C THR A 32 -3.81 4.75 15.12
N SER A 33 -3.24 5.75 14.46
CA SER A 33 -3.99 6.68 13.61
C SER A 33 -4.61 5.99 12.38
N PHE A 34 -3.91 5.04 11.77
CA PHE A 34 -4.38 4.33 10.57
C PHE A 34 -5.53 3.36 10.89
N PHE A 35 -5.38 2.54 11.94
CA PHE A 35 -6.38 1.54 12.31
C PHE A 35 -7.48 2.09 13.23
N GLY A 36 -7.34 3.31 13.74
CA GLY A 36 -8.30 3.92 14.67
C GLY A 36 -8.28 3.32 16.08
N GLY A 37 -7.21 2.61 16.46
CA GLY A 37 -7.10 1.95 17.74
C GLY A 37 -6.07 0.81 17.76
N PRO A 38 -5.95 0.09 18.90
CA PRO A 38 -5.08 -1.08 19.00
C PRO A 38 -5.60 -2.22 18.11
N LEU A 39 -4.68 -2.91 17.46
CA LEU A 39 -4.99 -4.10 16.67
C LEU A 39 -5.47 -5.25 17.57
N PRO A 40 -6.35 -6.14 17.07
CA PRO A 40 -6.72 -7.36 17.78
C PRO A 40 -5.48 -8.20 18.11
N GLN A 41 -5.50 -8.87 19.27
CA GLN A 41 -4.46 -9.85 19.60
C GLN A 41 -4.51 -11.00 18.58
N PRO A 42 -3.34 -11.46 18.08
CA PRO A 42 -3.30 -12.60 17.17
C PRO A 42 -3.96 -13.83 17.83
N THR A 43 -4.80 -14.54 17.09
CA THR A 43 -5.41 -15.81 17.55
C THR A 43 -4.45 -17.01 17.48
N VAL A 44 -3.20 -16.77 17.06
CA VAL A 44 -2.18 -17.79 16.87
C VAL A 44 -1.59 -18.18 18.24
N ASN A 45 -1.42 -19.48 18.47
CA ASN A 45 -0.76 -20.00 19.67
C ASN A 45 0.63 -19.33 19.81
N PRO A 46 0.97 -18.69 20.95
CA PRO A 46 2.26 -18.07 21.18
C PRO A 46 3.47 -18.97 20.86
N GLU A 47 3.35 -20.29 20.97
CA GLU A 47 4.40 -21.26 20.62
C GLU A 47 4.72 -21.33 19.12
N VAL A 48 3.87 -20.78 18.25
CA VAL A 48 4.10 -20.70 16.80
C VAL A 48 4.86 -19.42 16.43
N LEU A 49 4.88 -18.42 17.32
CA LEU A 49 5.52 -17.12 17.10
C LEU A 49 6.94 -17.03 17.72
N SER A 50 7.39 -18.09 18.42
CA SER A 50 8.71 -18.20 19.05
C SER A 50 9.81 -18.63 18.11
#